data_AF-A0A0G0EVD6-F1
#
_entry.id   AF-A0A0G0EVD6-F1
#
_cell.length_a   1.000
_cell.length_b   1.000
_cell.length_c   1.000
_cell.angle_alpha   90.00
_cell.angle_beta   90.00
_cell.angle_gamma   90.00
#
_symmetry.space_group_name_H-M   'P 1'
#
loop_
_entity.id
_entity.type
_entity.pdbx_description
1 polymer ?
#
loop_
_entity_poly.entity_id
_entity_poly.type
_entity_poly.pdbx_seq_one_letter_code
_entity_poly.pdbx_strand_id
1 'polypeptide(L)'
;VVEVFKKQFGDSWGPRLQYILVNTIATALDAQGTTLLAVTRMLVDNSYRKFILKQVNDPILYKFWTEEFAQMSQNPRLLAEAVAPIQNKVGRFISSAVTWNIIGQVKSTIDLREIMDNRKILLVNLAQGRLGEETAALLGGMIITRLQATAMERVDMPESERKDFFLYVDEFQNFATESFAKILSEARKYHLSLTMTNQYIDQLPLTVRQAIFGNVGTLGSFVVSQSDASILEKEFAPVVSSDDLVSLDSHAMYVKLCIDGMTSIPFSAKSLPVRYQKFDCKQEIIEKSREKYGMDRAVIEEKIQKWSDQTYSEKGNRSVPINEEPRSTERREYIKPVEKKVEPRIEPKKEEVKKEEPKVDVKKEEEKKKYTIKI
;
A
#
# COMPACT_ATOMS: atom_id res chain seq x y z
N VAL A 1 -0.50 9.54 -7.47
CA VAL A 1 0.36 8.67 -8.32
C VAL A 1 1.66 9.36 -8.67
N VAL A 2 1.65 10.45 -9.44
CA VAL A 2 2.89 11.11 -9.92
C VAL A 2 3.84 11.51 -8.79
N GLU A 3 3.33 12.08 -7.70
CA GLU A 3 4.15 12.45 -6.54
C GLU A 3 4.81 11.25 -5.85
N VAL A 4 4.12 10.11 -5.78
CA VAL A 4 4.65 8.87 -5.21
C VAL A 4 5.83 8.36 -6.06
N PHE A 5 5.71 8.44 -7.39
CA PHE A 5 6.81 8.16 -8.31
C PHE A 5 7.94 9.20 -8.20
N LYS A 6 7.63 10.50 -8.09
CA LYS A 6 8.63 11.56 -7.89
C LYS A 6 9.45 11.32 -6.63
N LYS A 7 8.80 10.94 -5.53
CA LYS A 7 9.47 10.60 -4.27
C LYS A 7 10.43 9.42 -4.44
N GLN A 8 9.97 8.34 -5.06
CA GLN A 8 10.79 7.13 -5.22
C GLN A 8 11.98 7.33 -6.17
N PHE A 9 11.86 8.21 -7.16
CA PHE A 9 12.86 8.36 -8.23
C PHE A 9 13.42 9.79 -8.36
N GLY A 10 13.41 10.57 -7.27
CA GLY A 10 13.70 12.00 -7.26
C GLY A 10 14.98 12.39 -7.99
N ASP A 11 16.06 11.64 -7.79
CA ASP A 11 17.38 11.91 -8.38
C ASP A 11 17.42 11.89 -9.91
N SER A 12 16.44 11.23 -10.54
CA SER A 12 16.34 11.10 -12.00
C SER A 12 15.00 11.65 -12.54
N TRP A 13 14.41 12.61 -11.82
CA TRP A 13 13.10 13.18 -12.15
C TRP A 13 13.22 14.53 -12.87
N GLY A 14 12.86 14.58 -14.15
CA GLY A 14 12.90 15.80 -14.96
C GLY A 14 11.52 16.43 -15.25
N PRO A 15 11.44 17.75 -15.51
CA PRO A 15 10.17 18.41 -15.85
C PRO A 15 9.45 17.79 -17.05
N ARG A 16 10.20 17.39 -18.09
CA ARG A 16 9.66 16.73 -19.28
C ARG A 16 9.05 15.36 -18.96
N LEU A 17 9.73 14.58 -18.12
CA LEU A 17 9.23 13.29 -17.65
C LEU A 17 7.90 13.47 -16.94
N GLN A 18 7.85 14.42 -16.00
CA GLN A 18 6.65 14.75 -15.25
C GLN A 18 5.50 15.16 -16.18
N TYR A 19 5.76 16.06 -17.13
CA TYR A 19 4.76 16.55 -18.07
C TYR A 19 4.14 15.41 -18.90
N ILE A 20 4.97 14.56 -19.50
CA ILE A 20 4.48 13.43 -20.31
C ILE A 20 3.72 12.43 -19.44
N LEU A 21 4.24 12.10 -18.25
CA LEU A 21 3.61 11.14 -17.36
C LEU A 21 2.26 11.64 -16.82
N VAL A 22 2.17 12.92 -16.44
CA VAL A 22 0.91 13.55 -15.98
C VAL A 22 -0.15 13.46 -17.07
N ASN A 23 0.17 13.90 -18.30
CA ASN A 23 -0.77 13.83 -19.42
C ASN A 23 -1.17 12.38 -19.74
N THR A 24 -0.22 11.44 -19.68
CA THR A 24 -0.50 10.03 -19.93
C THR A 24 -1.43 9.42 -18.88
N ILE A 25 -1.19 9.70 -17.60
CA ILE A 25 -2.06 9.24 -16.51
C ILE A 25 -3.44 9.89 -16.60
N ALA A 26 -3.51 11.20 -16.85
CA ALA A 26 -4.78 11.91 -17.02
C ALA A 26 -5.61 11.32 -18.17
N THR A 27 -4.95 11.02 -19.30
CA THR A 27 -5.60 10.39 -20.45
C THR A 27 -6.08 8.98 -20.12
N ALA A 28 -5.30 8.21 -19.35
CA ALA A 28 -5.74 6.90 -18.89
C ALA A 28 -6.97 7.01 -17.96
N LEU A 29 -7.03 8.02 -17.09
CA LEU A 29 -8.17 8.24 -16.18
C LEU A 29 -9.45 8.65 -16.90
N ASP A 30 -9.35 9.42 -17.99
CA ASP A 30 -10.53 9.84 -18.79
C ASP A 30 -11.09 8.69 -19.66
N ALA A 31 -10.24 7.72 -20.04
CA ALA A 31 -10.62 6.57 -20.83
C ALA A 31 -11.16 5.41 -19.98
N GLN A 32 -12.09 4.63 -20.53
CA GLN A 32 -12.68 3.49 -19.83
C GLN A 32 -11.80 2.25 -19.95
N GLY A 33 -11.85 1.38 -18.94
CA GLY A 33 -11.21 0.07 -19.00
C GLY A 33 -9.69 0.09 -18.91
N THR A 34 -9.10 1.22 -18.52
CA THR A 34 -7.66 1.38 -18.40
C THR A 34 -7.17 1.05 -16.99
N THR A 35 -5.87 0.82 -16.88
CA THR A 35 -5.14 0.65 -15.61
C THR A 35 -3.79 1.32 -15.74
N LEU A 36 -2.96 1.31 -14.69
CA LEU A 36 -1.60 1.85 -14.77
C LEU A 36 -0.75 1.14 -15.84
N LEU A 37 -1.10 -0.07 -16.25
CA LEU A 37 -0.45 -0.80 -17.34
C LEU A 37 -0.61 -0.10 -18.69
N ALA A 38 -1.70 0.65 -18.88
CA ALA A 38 -1.93 1.40 -20.11
C ALA A 38 -0.88 2.48 -20.34
N VAL A 39 -0.24 3.01 -19.29
CA VAL A 39 0.71 4.13 -19.39
C VAL A 39 1.87 3.80 -20.32
N THR A 40 2.53 2.65 -20.11
CA THR A 40 3.67 2.24 -20.95
C THR A 40 3.22 1.94 -22.38
N ARG A 41 2.05 1.32 -22.53
CA ARG A 41 1.50 0.96 -23.85
C ARG A 41 1.12 2.19 -24.67
N MET A 42 0.47 3.19 -24.08
CA MET A 42 0.08 4.43 -24.78
C MET A 42 1.27 5.19 -25.35
N LEU A 43 2.41 5.16 -24.66
CA LEU A 43 3.63 5.85 -25.08
C LEU A 43 4.30 5.20 -26.29
N VAL A 44 4.10 3.90 -26.52
CA VAL A 44 4.81 3.13 -27.56
C VAL A 44 3.88 2.69 -28.70
N ASP A 45 2.70 2.18 -28.37
CA ASP A 45 1.75 1.61 -29.31
C ASP A 45 0.81 2.72 -29.83
N ASN A 46 1.08 3.18 -31.06
CA ASN A 46 0.28 4.23 -31.72
C ASN A 46 -1.17 3.80 -31.95
N SER A 47 -1.41 2.52 -32.27
CA SER A 47 -2.76 2.00 -32.50
C SER A 47 -3.57 1.96 -31.21
N TYR A 48 -2.96 1.50 -30.11
CA TYR A 48 -3.59 1.52 -28.80
C TYR A 48 -3.89 2.96 -28.36
N ARG A 49 -2.94 3.87 -28.54
CA ARG A 49 -3.14 5.29 -28.24
C ARG A 49 -4.31 5.89 -29.03
N LYS A 50 -4.39 5.66 -30.35
CA LYS A 50 -5.55 6.09 -31.16
C LYS A 50 -6.87 5.48 -30.65
N PHE A 51 -6.86 4.23 -30.20
CA PHE A 51 -8.03 3.59 -29.61
C PHE A 51 -8.47 4.26 -28.30
N ILE A 52 -7.52 4.58 -27.41
CA ILE A 52 -7.79 5.29 -26.15
C ILE A 52 -8.31 6.70 -26.41
N LEU A 53 -7.69 7.45 -27.33
CA LEU A 53 -8.08 8.83 -27.65
C LEU A 53 -9.51 8.99 -28.17
N LYS A 54 -10.12 7.93 -28.70
CA LYS A 54 -11.54 7.94 -29.08
C LYS A 54 -12.50 8.03 -27.90
N GLN A 55 -12.02 7.72 -26.69
CA GLN A 55 -12.80 7.74 -25.46
C GLN A 55 -12.54 9.01 -24.65
N VAL A 56 -11.53 9.80 -25.03
CA VAL A 56 -11.08 10.99 -24.31
C VAL A 56 -11.89 12.19 -24.78
N ASN A 57 -12.53 12.87 -23.84
CA ASN A 57 -13.36 14.04 -24.13
C ASN A 57 -12.62 15.36 -23.85
N ASP A 58 -11.53 15.32 -23.08
CA ASP A 58 -10.75 16.50 -22.76
C ASP A 58 -9.97 17.03 -23.99
N PRO A 59 -10.30 18.24 -24.50
CA PRO A 59 -9.65 18.80 -25.68
C PRO A 59 -8.17 19.13 -25.45
N ILE A 60 -7.75 19.41 -24.21
CA ILE A 60 -6.36 19.69 -23.86
C ILE A 60 -5.53 18.41 -23.96
N LEU A 61 -6.03 17.31 -23.40
CA LEU A 61 -5.36 16.01 -23.51
C LEU A 61 -5.32 15.54 -24.96
N TYR A 62 -6.42 15.71 -25.71
CA TYR A 62 -6.45 15.38 -27.12
C TYR A 62 -5.37 16.15 -27.90
N LYS A 63 -5.28 17.47 -27.70
CA LYS A 63 -4.27 18.33 -28.32
C LYS A 63 -2.84 17.92 -27.98
N PHE A 64 -2.56 17.61 -26.71
CA PHE A 64 -1.25 17.11 -26.28
C PHE A 64 -0.82 15.89 -27.12
N TRP A 65 -1.74 14.95 -27.35
CA TRP A 65 -1.41 13.74 -28.11
C TRP A 65 -1.32 13.96 -29.61
N THR A 66 -2.23 14.74 -30.20
CA THR A 66 -2.30 14.94 -31.66
C THR A 66 -1.32 15.97 -32.19
N GLU A 67 -0.87 16.89 -31.35
CA GLU A 67 0.07 17.95 -31.73
C GLU A 67 1.44 17.73 -31.07
N GLU A 68 1.55 17.93 -29.76
CA GLU A 68 2.85 17.96 -29.06
C GLU A 68 3.57 16.61 -29.09
N PHE A 69 2.90 15.55 -28.66
CA PHE A 69 3.46 14.19 -28.64
C PHE A 69 3.64 13.65 -30.07
N ALA A 70 2.72 13.96 -30.98
CA ALA A 70 2.84 13.58 -32.38
C ALA A 70 4.07 14.23 -33.06
N GLN A 71 4.30 15.52 -32.82
CA GLN A 71 5.49 16.23 -33.29
C GLN A 71 6.77 15.60 -32.72
N MET A 72 6.79 15.27 -31.43
CA MET A 72 7.90 14.56 -30.81
C MET A 72 8.13 13.18 -31.44
N SER A 73 7.05 12.48 -31.79
CA SER A 73 7.08 11.15 -32.41
C SER A 73 7.65 11.16 -33.84
N GLN A 74 7.76 12.32 -34.50
CA GLN A 74 8.41 12.44 -35.81
C GLN A 74 9.91 12.20 -35.75
N ASN A 75 10.53 12.37 -34.57
CA ASN A 75 11.94 12.07 -34.34
C ASN A 75 12.08 10.87 -33.38
N PRO A 76 12.35 9.65 -33.89
CA PRO A 76 12.43 8.45 -33.07
C PRO A 76 13.44 8.53 -31.93
N ARG A 77 14.57 9.21 -32.15
CA ARG A 77 15.60 9.39 -31.12
C ARG A 77 15.10 10.28 -29.99
N LEU A 78 14.49 11.41 -30.34
CA LEU A 78 13.92 12.34 -29.36
C LEU A 78 12.78 11.68 -28.56
N LEU A 79 11.95 10.87 -29.22
CA LEU A 79 10.88 10.11 -28.57
C LEU A 79 11.45 9.08 -27.59
N ALA A 80 12.44 8.28 -28.01
CA ALA A 80 13.08 7.29 -27.16
C ALA A 80 13.72 7.93 -25.92
N GLU A 81 14.46 9.03 -26.08
CA GLU A 81 15.08 9.77 -24.98
C GLU A 81 14.03 10.33 -23.98
N ALA A 82 12.85 10.70 -24.46
CA ALA A 82 11.76 11.22 -23.63
C ALA A 82 10.98 10.13 -22.88
N VAL A 83 10.73 9.01 -23.55
CA VAL A 83 9.85 7.93 -23.08
C VAL A 83 10.62 6.92 -22.22
N ALA A 84 11.88 6.63 -22.53
CA ALA A 84 12.67 5.63 -21.82
C ALA A 84 12.75 5.88 -20.30
N PRO A 85 12.94 7.12 -19.80
CA PRO A 85 12.91 7.39 -18.36
C PRO A 85 11.58 7.05 -17.68
N ILE A 86 10.46 7.20 -18.39
CA ILE A 86 9.12 6.87 -17.88
C ILE A 86 8.95 5.35 -17.87
N GLN A 87 9.31 4.67 -18.96
CA GLN A 87 9.28 3.22 -19.05
C GLN A 87 10.15 2.56 -17.98
N ASN A 88 11.35 3.08 -17.72
CA ASN A 88 12.22 2.50 -16.70
C ASN A 88 11.63 2.63 -15.28
N LYS A 89 10.87 3.70 -15.00
CA LYS A 89 10.28 3.93 -13.66
C LYS A 89 8.95 3.19 -13.50
N VAL A 90 8.01 3.42 -14.42
CA VAL A 90 6.71 2.74 -14.43
C VAL A 90 6.91 1.24 -14.65
N GLY A 91 7.79 0.86 -15.58
CA GLY A 91 8.17 -0.52 -15.89
C GLY A 91 8.68 -1.28 -14.67
N ARG A 92 9.56 -0.68 -13.86
CA ARG A 92 10.04 -1.31 -12.61
C ARG A 92 8.92 -1.61 -11.64
N PHE A 93 8.04 -0.64 -11.40
CA PHE A 93 6.90 -0.85 -10.50
C PHE A 93 5.99 -1.97 -10.99
N ILE A 94 5.69 -1.96 -12.29
CA ILE A 94 4.76 -2.92 -12.87
C ILE A 94 5.45 -4.29 -13.07
N SER A 95 6.78 -4.40 -13.15
CA SER A 95 7.52 -5.63 -13.53
C SER A 95 7.22 -6.92 -12.76
N SER A 96 6.64 -6.84 -11.55
CA SER A 96 6.28 -8.01 -10.77
C SER A 96 4.82 -8.44 -11.00
N ALA A 97 4.60 -9.76 -11.14
CA ALA A 97 3.25 -10.32 -11.23
C ALA A 97 2.39 -9.93 -10.02
N VAL A 98 2.99 -9.80 -8.83
CA VAL A 98 2.29 -9.34 -7.62
C VAL A 98 1.74 -7.93 -7.82
N THR A 99 2.55 -7.02 -8.38
CA THR A 99 2.11 -5.64 -8.63
C THR A 99 0.98 -5.62 -9.66
N TRP A 100 1.15 -6.29 -10.80
CA TRP A 100 0.11 -6.40 -11.84
C TRP A 100 -1.20 -6.98 -11.30
N ASN A 101 -1.15 -7.97 -10.41
CA ASN A 101 -2.34 -8.54 -9.81
C ASN A 101 -3.11 -7.56 -8.89
N ILE A 102 -2.42 -6.54 -8.36
CA ILE A 102 -3.04 -5.52 -7.50
C ILE A 102 -3.53 -4.33 -8.34
N ILE A 103 -2.65 -3.70 -9.12
CA ILE A 103 -2.92 -2.44 -9.84
C ILE A 103 -3.42 -2.63 -11.28
N GLY A 104 -3.36 -3.85 -11.81
CA GLY A 104 -3.82 -4.20 -13.16
C GLY A 104 -5.32 -4.50 -13.23
N GLN A 105 -6.06 -4.27 -12.15
CA GLN A 105 -7.51 -4.44 -12.12
C GLN A 105 -8.21 -3.12 -12.46
N VAL A 106 -9.13 -3.17 -13.42
CA VAL A 106 -9.89 -1.99 -13.90
C VAL A 106 -10.80 -1.41 -12.81
N LYS A 107 -11.35 -2.27 -11.95
CA LYS A 107 -12.20 -1.86 -10.83
C LYS A 107 -11.62 -2.39 -9.53
N SER A 108 -11.51 -1.51 -8.54
CA SER A 108 -11.18 -1.91 -7.17
C SER A 108 -12.33 -2.69 -6.56
N THR A 109 -12.02 -3.79 -5.87
CA THR A 109 -12.97 -4.53 -5.02
C THR A 109 -13.10 -3.91 -3.63
N ILE A 110 -12.21 -2.97 -3.29
CA ILE A 110 -12.16 -2.28 -2.01
C ILE A 110 -12.70 -0.86 -2.17
N ASP A 111 -13.70 -0.53 -1.36
CA ASP A 111 -14.24 0.81 -1.21
C ASP A 111 -13.71 1.44 0.09
N LEU A 112 -12.77 2.38 -0.04
CA LEU A 112 -12.21 3.07 1.13
C LEU A 112 -13.22 4.01 1.79
N ARG A 113 -14.18 4.55 1.03
CA ARG A 113 -15.21 5.43 1.59
C ARG A 113 -16.13 4.63 2.49
N GLU A 114 -16.58 3.47 2.01
CA GLU A 114 -17.36 2.52 2.81
C GLU A 114 -16.60 2.09 4.07
N ILE A 115 -15.29 1.82 3.97
CA ILE A 115 -14.44 1.44 5.11
C ILE A 115 -14.38 2.56 6.15
N MET A 116 -14.15 3.80 5.73
CA MET A 116 -14.05 4.95 6.64
C MET A 116 -15.39 5.24 7.33
N ASP A 117 -16.47 5.37 6.54
CA ASP A 117 -17.77 5.82 7.05
C ASP A 117 -18.42 4.76 7.95
N ASN A 118 -18.19 3.48 7.69
CA ASN A 118 -18.70 2.39 8.51
C ASN A 118 -17.72 1.91 9.59
N ARG A 119 -16.61 2.65 9.82
CA ARG A 119 -15.60 2.35 10.85
C ARG A 119 -15.07 0.91 10.77
N LYS A 120 -14.81 0.43 9.55
CA LYS A 120 -14.20 -0.89 9.33
C LYS A 120 -12.70 -0.84 9.64
N ILE A 121 -12.11 -2.02 9.83
CA ILE A 121 -10.66 -2.18 10.02
C ILE A 121 -10.03 -2.54 8.68
N LEU A 122 -9.07 -1.73 8.23
CA LEU A 122 -8.24 -2.00 7.06
C LEU A 122 -6.81 -2.34 7.51
N LEU A 123 -6.35 -3.54 7.18
CA LEU A 123 -4.98 -3.97 7.42
C LEU A 123 -4.23 -4.06 6.09
N VAL A 124 -3.16 -3.28 5.95
CA VAL A 124 -2.33 -3.25 4.75
C VAL A 124 -0.96 -3.81 5.10
N ASN A 125 -0.67 -5.02 4.61
CA ASN A 125 0.63 -5.65 4.83
C ASN A 125 1.59 -5.33 3.67
N LEU A 126 2.55 -4.44 3.93
CA LEU A 126 3.58 -4.02 2.98
C LEU A 126 4.96 -4.59 3.32
N ALA A 127 5.03 -5.81 3.86
CA ALA A 127 6.29 -6.45 4.22
C ALA A 127 7.29 -6.46 3.04
N GLN A 128 8.35 -5.65 3.17
CA GLN A 128 9.34 -5.42 2.12
C GLN A 128 10.02 -6.71 1.67
N GLY A 129 10.28 -7.66 2.58
CA GLY A 129 10.87 -8.96 2.23
C GLY A 129 10.03 -9.79 1.26
N ARG A 130 8.73 -9.49 1.09
CA ARG A 130 7.84 -10.17 0.12
C ARG A 130 7.57 -9.35 -1.14
N LEU A 131 7.50 -8.04 -1.02
CA LEU A 131 7.13 -7.14 -2.14
C LEU A 131 8.34 -6.50 -2.82
N GLY A 132 9.48 -6.47 -2.16
CA GLY A 132 10.57 -5.54 -2.45
C GLY A 132 10.31 -4.17 -1.82
N GLU A 133 11.39 -3.48 -1.45
CA GLU A 133 11.35 -2.16 -0.83
C GLU A 133 10.65 -1.12 -1.73
N GLU A 134 11.07 -1.04 -2.99
CA GLU A 134 10.53 -0.10 -3.98
C GLU A 134 9.01 -0.30 -4.20
N THR A 135 8.57 -1.55 -4.40
CA THR A 135 7.14 -1.87 -4.57
C THR A 135 6.34 -1.56 -3.32
N ALA A 136 6.86 -1.88 -2.13
CA ALA A 136 6.20 -1.60 -0.86
C ALA A 136 6.02 -0.09 -0.65
N ALA A 137 7.08 0.71 -0.88
CA ALA A 137 7.05 2.16 -0.78
C ALA A 137 6.03 2.78 -1.75
N LEU A 138 6.03 2.34 -3.01
CA LEU A 138 5.10 2.83 -4.03
C LEU A 138 3.65 2.45 -3.70
N LEU A 139 3.37 1.20 -3.34
CA LEU A 139 2.02 0.76 -2.97
C LEU A 139 1.52 1.48 -1.70
N GLY A 140 2.34 1.57 -0.67
CA GLY A 140 1.96 2.27 0.55
C GLY A 140 1.72 3.76 0.34
N GLY A 141 2.58 4.42 -0.44
CA GLY A 141 2.37 5.81 -0.84
C GLY A 141 1.04 6.00 -1.58
N MET A 142 0.72 5.13 -2.54
CA MET A 142 -0.55 5.19 -3.27
C MET A 142 -1.77 4.97 -2.36
N ILE A 143 -1.71 3.99 -1.46
CA ILE A 143 -2.80 3.68 -0.53
C ILE A 143 -3.05 4.87 0.40
N ILE A 144 -1.99 5.46 0.95
CA ILE A 144 -2.15 6.60 1.86
C ILE A 144 -2.67 7.84 1.12
N THR A 145 -2.14 8.13 -0.08
CA THR A 145 -2.70 9.22 -0.92
C THR A 145 -4.18 8.97 -1.24
N ARG A 146 -4.59 7.72 -1.49
CA ARG A 146 -6.00 7.42 -1.74
C ARG A 146 -6.84 7.56 -0.47
N LEU A 147 -6.37 7.11 0.69
CA LEU A 147 -7.04 7.32 1.97
C LEU A 147 -7.23 8.81 2.27
N GLN A 148 -6.22 9.64 2.02
CA GLN A 148 -6.34 11.10 2.12
C GLN A 148 -7.46 11.61 1.20
N ALA A 149 -7.40 11.29 -0.09
CA ALA A 149 -8.38 11.77 -1.06
C ALA A 149 -9.80 11.36 -0.63
N THR A 150 -9.98 10.12 -0.19
CA THR A 150 -11.26 9.62 0.35
C THR A 150 -11.69 10.33 1.61
N ALA A 151 -10.78 10.70 2.51
CA ALA A 151 -11.13 11.52 3.67
C ALA A 151 -11.59 12.92 3.24
N MET A 152 -10.94 13.54 2.24
CA MET A 152 -11.33 14.84 1.69
C MET A 152 -12.68 14.80 0.95
N GLU A 153 -12.99 13.68 0.30
CA GLU A 153 -14.30 13.44 -0.32
C GLU A 153 -15.46 13.57 0.71
N ARG A 154 -15.19 13.40 2.02
CA ARG A 154 -16.19 13.57 3.11
C ARG A 154 -16.63 15.03 3.33
N VAL A 155 -16.14 15.97 2.52
CA VAL A 155 -16.64 17.35 2.47
C VAL A 155 -18.14 17.42 2.17
N ASP A 156 -18.68 16.40 1.49
CA ASP A 156 -20.10 16.21 1.18
C ASP A 156 -20.99 15.87 2.41
N MET A 157 -20.38 15.53 3.55
CA MET A 157 -21.07 15.20 4.80
C MET A 157 -20.88 16.32 5.84
N PRO A 158 -21.89 16.67 6.65
CA PRO A 158 -21.73 17.59 7.79
C PRO A 158 -20.64 17.12 8.74
N GLU A 159 -19.81 18.03 9.26
CA GLU A 159 -18.67 17.69 10.12
C GLU A 159 -19.08 16.86 11.35
N SER A 160 -20.22 17.17 11.97
CA SER A 160 -20.77 16.43 13.12
C SER A 160 -21.15 14.97 12.84
N GLU A 161 -21.35 14.61 11.57
CA GLU A 161 -21.71 13.25 11.18
C GLU A 161 -20.49 12.41 10.82
N ARG A 162 -19.36 13.06 10.50
CA ARG A 162 -18.11 12.41 10.11
C ARG A 162 -17.60 11.56 11.27
N LYS A 163 -17.31 10.29 11.00
CA LYS A 163 -16.70 9.38 11.97
C LYS A 163 -15.19 9.49 11.93
N ASP A 164 -14.57 9.51 13.10
CA ASP A 164 -13.11 9.44 13.22
C ASP A 164 -12.59 8.14 12.60
N PHE A 165 -11.57 8.29 11.74
CA PHE A 165 -10.84 7.19 11.16
C PHE A 165 -9.36 7.32 11.52
N PHE A 166 -8.81 6.27 12.14
CA PHE A 166 -7.44 6.28 12.65
C PHE A 166 -6.51 5.59 11.65
N LEU A 167 -5.54 6.34 11.13
CA LEU A 167 -4.51 5.85 10.23
C LEU A 167 -3.19 5.71 10.98
N TYR A 168 -2.79 4.46 11.20
CA TYR A 168 -1.49 4.09 11.76
C TYR A 168 -0.52 3.78 10.61
N VAL A 169 0.58 4.52 10.56
CA VAL A 169 1.63 4.31 9.55
C VAL A 169 2.92 3.96 10.26
N ASP A 170 3.31 2.69 10.15
CA ASP A 170 4.61 2.24 10.62
C ASP A 170 5.70 2.60 9.59
N GLU A 171 6.90 2.90 10.06
CA GLU A 171 8.04 3.29 9.20
C GLU A 171 7.69 4.41 8.21
N PHE A 172 7.13 5.51 8.75
CA PHE A 172 6.54 6.61 8.00
C PHE A 172 7.49 7.23 6.93
N GLN A 173 8.80 7.24 7.17
CA GLN A 173 9.79 7.70 6.19
C GLN A 173 9.66 7.02 4.82
N ASN A 174 9.22 5.75 4.79
CA ASN A 174 9.04 5.01 3.55
C ASN A 174 7.90 5.58 2.69
N PHE A 175 6.99 6.35 3.28
CA PHE A 175 5.81 6.91 2.61
C PHE A 175 5.72 8.44 2.63
N ALA A 176 6.61 9.11 3.36
CA ALA A 176 6.68 10.57 3.44
C ALA A 176 6.85 11.24 2.07
N THR A 177 5.80 11.89 1.56
CA THR A 177 5.81 12.74 0.35
C THR A 177 5.56 14.19 0.71
N GLU A 178 5.92 15.13 -0.18
CA GLU A 178 5.60 16.56 0.01
C GLU A 178 4.09 16.80 0.17
N SER A 179 3.24 16.06 -0.54
CA SER A 179 1.79 16.12 -0.37
C SER A 179 1.32 15.66 1.00
N PHE A 180 2.08 14.81 1.68
CA PHE A 180 1.78 14.38 3.03
C PHE A 180 1.84 15.54 4.03
N ALA A 181 2.75 16.51 3.81
CA ALA A 181 2.80 17.72 4.62
C ALA A 181 1.45 18.47 4.62
N LYS A 182 0.79 18.52 3.45
CA LYS A 182 -0.53 19.13 3.31
C LYS A 182 -1.62 18.35 4.05
N ILE A 183 -1.51 17.01 4.08
CA ILE A 183 -2.41 16.14 4.88
C ILE A 183 -2.35 16.56 6.34
N LEU A 184 -1.15 16.67 6.91
CA LEU A 184 -0.97 16.94 8.34
C LEU A 184 -1.62 18.26 8.77
N SER A 185 -1.65 19.26 7.89
CA SER A 185 -2.32 20.54 8.14
C SER A 185 -3.84 20.53 7.92
N GLU A 186 -4.36 19.70 7.01
CA GLU A 186 -5.78 19.79 6.57
C GLU A 186 -6.67 18.64 7.07
N ALA A 187 -6.09 17.48 7.40
CA ALA A 187 -6.80 16.24 7.69
C ALA A 187 -7.74 16.31 8.89
N ARG A 188 -7.48 17.22 9.85
CA ARG A 188 -8.28 17.37 11.08
C ARG A 188 -9.75 17.64 10.79
N LYS A 189 -10.06 18.53 9.83
CA LYS A 189 -11.44 18.86 9.43
C LYS A 189 -12.17 17.66 8.83
N TYR A 190 -11.41 16.70 8.32
CA TYR A 190 -11.92 15.50 7.70
C TYR A 190 -11.96 14.30 8.65
N HIS A 191 -11.77 14.47 9.96
CA HIS A 191 -11.83 13.37 10.94
C HIS A 191 -10.92 12.18 10.57
N LEU A 192 -9.73 12.49 10.04
CA LEU A 192 -8.66 11.52 9.80
C LEU A 192 -7.56 11.77 10.83
N SER A 193 -7.40 10.84 11.77
CA SER A 193 -6.43 10.91 12.85
C SER A 193 -5.19 10.11 12.46
N LEU A 194 -4.05 10.78 12.33
CA LEU A 194 -2.80 10.13 11.93
C LEU A 194 -1.96 9.78 13.17
N THR A 195 -1.39 8.58 13.17
CA THR A 195 -0.34 8.14 14.09
C THR A 195 0.79 7.56 13.27
N MET A 196 1.98 8.12 13.42
CA MET A 196 3.13 7.80 12.57
C MET A 196 4.31 7.43 13.47
N THR A 197 5.01 6.35 13.12
CA THR A 197 6.30 5.99 13.73
C THR A 197 7.41 6.23 12.72
N ASN A 198 8.57 6.66 13.19
CA ASN A 198 9.71 6.99 12.35
C ASN A 198 10.99 6.68 13.11
N GLN A 199 11.98 6.06 12.45
CA GLN A 199 13.23 5.67 13.10
C GLN A 199 14.22 6.84 13.22
N TYR A 200 14.45 7.57 12.12
CA TYR A 200 15.44 8.65 12.07
C TYR A 200 14.84 9.91 11.48
N ILE A 201 14.97 11.03 12.18
CA ILE A 201 14.38 12.31 11.74
C ILE A 201 14.97 12.76 10.40
N ASP A 202 16.25 12.49 10.17
CA ASP A 202 16.97 12.89 8.94
C ASP A 202 16.56 12.11 7.68
N GLN A 203 15.80 11.01 7.81
CA GLN A 203 15.22 10.33 6.65
C GLN A 203 14.02 11.07 6.06
N LEU A 204 13.46 12.04 6.79
CA LEU A 204 12.31 12.81 6.35
C LEU A 204 12.75 14.02 5.52
N PRO A 205 12.08 14.31 4.40
CA PRO A 205 12.28 15.57 3.70
C PRO A 205 12.04 16.76 4.64
N LEU A 206 12.85 17.81 4.53
CA LEU A 206 12.79 18.98 5.42
C LEU A 206 11.39 19.58 5.52
N THR A 207 10.67 19.68 4.41
CA THR A 207 9.30 20.19 4.33
C THR A 207 8.31 19.34 5.13
N VAL A 208 8.44 18.01 5.05
CA VAL A 208 7.61 17.07 5.81
C VAL A 208 7.95 17.15 7.29
N ARG A 209 9.24 17.20 7.64
CA ARG A 209 9.70 17.36 9.02
C ARG A 209 9.11 18.62 9.67
N GLN A 210 9.18 19.76 8.98
CA GLN A 210 8.60 21.02 9.45
C GLN A 210 7.07 20.93 9.61
N ALA A 211 6.38 20.27 8.67
CA ALA A 211 4.94 20.07 8.76
C ALA A 211 4.54 19.15 9.92
N ILE A 212 5.33 18.12 10.23
CA ILE A 212 5.10 17.25 11.40
C ILE A 212 5.20 18.06 12.68
N PHE A 213 6.35 18.70 12.94
CA PHE A 213 6.56 19.43 14.18
C PHE A 213 5.62 20.64 14.33
N GLY A 214 5.16 21.24 13.22
CA GLY A 214 4.20 22.34 13.26
C GLY A 214 2.73 21.93 13.48
N ASN A 215 2.34 20.68 13.20
CA ASN A 215 0.93 20.27 13.22
C ASN A 215 0.61 19.12 14.18
N VAL A 216 1.60 18.36 14.63
CA VAL A 216 1.37 17.23 15.54
C VAL A 216 1.11 17.73 16.96
N GLY A 217 -0.07 17.43 17.48
CA GLY A 217 -0.44 17.78 18.86
C GLY A 217 0.24 16.90 19.92
N THR A 218 0.40 15.61 19.63
CA THR A 218 0.99 14.65 20.58
C THR A 218 2.28 14.07 20.02
N LEU A 219 3.38 14.28 20.74
CA LEU A 219 4.71 13.78 20.38
C LEU A 219 5.20 12.81 21.45
N GLY A 220 5.70 11.65 21.03
CA GLY A 220 6.39 10.70 21.89
C GLY A 220 7.75 10.36 21.30
N SER A 221 8.78 10.29 22.14
CA SER A 221 10.11 9.85 21.76
C SER A 221 10.54 8.68 22.63
N PHE A 222 10.93 7.58 21.99
CA PHE A 222 11.74 6.54 22.62
C PHE A 222 13.22 6.98 22.58
N VAL A 223 14.12 6.06 22.90
CA VAL A 223 15.57 6.28 22.74
C VAL A 223 15.91 6.64 21.30
N VAL A 224 16.77 7.65 21.13
CA VAL A 224 17.20 8.18 19.83
C VAL A 224 18.71 8.44 19.82
N SER A 225 19.27 8.70 18.65
CA SER A 225 20.66 9.15 18.51
C SER A 225 20.85 10.59 19.00
N GLN A 226 22.10 11.00 19.24
CA GLN A 226 22.43 12.38 19.61
C GLN A 226 21.94 13.41 18.58
N SER A 227 22.02 13.07 17.28
CA SER A 227 21.58 13.96 16.20
C SER A 227 20.10 14.29 16.32
N ASP A 228 19.27 13.27 16.52
CA ASP A 228 17.82 13.40 16.62
C ASP A 228 17.42 14.01 17.98
N ALA A 229 18.14 13.67 19.05
CA ALA A 229 17.95 14.25 20.38
C ALA A 229 18.07 15.77 20.36
N SER A 230 19.06 16.32 19.64
CA SER A 230 19.26 17.78 19.53
C SER A 230 18.08 18.53 18.86
N ILE A 231 17.33 17.83 18.00
CA ILE A 231 16.12 18.37 17.36
C ILE A 231 14.95 18.26 18.34
N LEU A 232 14.78 17.10 18.97
CA LEU A 232 13.68 16.80 19.87
C LEU A 232 13.75 17.55 21.20
N GLU A 233 14.94 17.87 21.69
CA GLU A 233 15.13 18.69 22.89
C GLU A 233 14.38 20.02 22.78
N LYS A 234 14.37 20.65 21.60
CA LYS A 234 13.64 21.90 21.35
C LYS A 234 12.13 21.71 21.49
N GLU A 235 11.62 20.52 21.14
CA GLU A 235 10.22 20.17 21.26
C GLU A 235 9.81 19.81 22.70
N PHE A 236 10.74 19.26 23.49
CA PHE A 236 10.50 18.89 24.90
C PHE A 236 11.04 19.92 25.90
N ALA A 237 11.58 21.03 25.42
CA ALA A 237 12.10 22.11 26.25
C ALA A 237 10.99 22.69 27.16
N PRO A 238 11.35 23.14 28.38
CA PRO A 238 12.69 23.10 28.99
C PRO A 238 12.96 21.84 29.82
N VAL A 239 12.07 20.84 29.80
CA VAL A 239 12.03 19.78 30.82
C VAL A 239 12.98 18.63 30.50
N VAL A 240 13.17 18.32 29.23
CA VAL A 240 13.95 17.16 28.78
C VAL A 240 15.14 17.64 27.95
N SER A 241 16.33 17.20 28.33
CA SER A 241 17.58 17.48 27.60
C SER A 241 17.88 16.44 26.53
N SER A 242 18.84 16.73 25.64
CA SER A 242 19.35 15.73 24.69
C SER A 242 19.91 14.48 25.39
N ASP A 243 20.60 14.65 26.52
CA ASP A 243 21.21 13.53 27.26
C ASP A 243 20.14 12.60 27.85
N ASP A 244 19.00 13.15 28.28
CA ASP A 244 17.87 12.35 28.76
C ASP A 244 17.28 11.47 27.65
N LEU A 245 17.19 11.97 26.42
CA LEU A 245 16.63 11.25 25.28
C LEU A 245 17.53 10.09 24.80
N VAL A 246 18.86 10.29 24.85
CA VAL A 246 19.84 9.28 24.43
C VAL A 246 20.01 8.18 25.50
N SER A 247 19.77 8.50 26.77
CA SER A 247 19.93 7.58 27.90
C SER A 247 18.66 6.79 28.27
N LEU A 248 17.57 6.95 27.51
CA LEU A 248 16.32 6.22 27.75
C LEU A 248 16.51 4.70 27.72
N ASP A 249 16.00 4.02 28.75
CA ASP A 249 15.91 2.57 28.79
C ASP A 249 14.96 2.02 27.71
N SER A 250 15.13 0.74 27.39
CA SER A 250 14.17 0.03 26.56
C SER A 250 12.74 0.17 27.10
N HIS A 251 11.80 0.43 26.20
CA HIS A 251 10.38 0.67 26.49
C HIS A 251 10.07 1.97 27.25
N ALA A 252 11.07 2.76 27.67
CA ALA A 252 10.85 4.08 28.24
C ALA A 252 10.72 5.13 27.12
N MET A 253 9.96 6.19 27.38
CA MET A 253 9.72 7.27 26.44
C MET A 253 9.47 8.59 27.17
N TYR A 254 9.72 9.71 26.49
CA TYR A 254 9.17 11.01 26.86
C TYR A 254 7.97 11.34 25.98
N VAL A 255 6.92 11.89 26.59
CA VAL A 255 5.67 12.21 25.89
C VAL A 255 5.24 13.64 26.20
N LYS A 256 4.79 14.34 25.16
CA LYS A 256 4.15 15.64 25.19
C LYS A 256 2.77 15.46 24.57
N LEU A 257 1.71 15.51 25.38
CA LEU A 257 0.34 15.24 24.93
C LEU A 257 -0.36 16.55 24.52
N CYS A 258 -1.27 16.48 23.56
CA CYS A 258 -2.30 17.50 23.37
C CYS A 258 -3.59 17.04 24.04
N ILE A 259 -4.02 17.76 25.07
CA ILE A 259 -5.22 17.50 25.85
C ILE A 259 -6.12 18.73 25.71
N ASP A 260 -7.32 18.55 25.15
CA ASP A 260 -8.30 19.62 24.92
C ASP A 260 -7.71 20.85 24.17
N GLY A 261 -6.78 20.59 23.23
CA GLY A 261 -6.13 21.64 22.44
C GLY A 261 -4.95 22.32 23.13
N MET A 262 -4.61 21.93 24.37
CA MET A 262 -3.45 22.43 25.09
C MET A 262 -2.34 21.38 25.17
N THR A 263 -1.10 21.84 24.97
CA THR A 263 0.08 21.00 25.10
C THR A 263 0.43 20.80 26.57
N SER A 264 0.61 19.54 26.98
CA SER A 264 1.04 19.20 28.33
C SER A 264 2.51 19.55 28.55
N ILE A 265 2.91 19.67 29.81
CA ILE A 265 4.32 19.60 30.20
C ILE A 265 4.84 18.21 29.80
N PRO A 266 6.01 18.07 29.17
CA PRO A 266 6.62 16.77 28.89
C PRO A 266 6.80 15.93 30.15
N PHE A 267 6.55 14.62 30.04
CA PHE A 267 6.74 13.67 31.14
C PHE A 267 7.25 12.33 30.63
N SER A 268 7.91 11.57 31.52
CA SER A 268 8.37 10.22 31.20
C SER A 268 7.24 9.20 31.34
N ALA A 269 7.25 8.20 30.47
CA ALA A 269 6.32 7.09 30.48
C ALA A 269 7.04 5.79 30.10
N LYS A 270 6.40 4.65 30.40
CA LYS A 270 6.87 3.33 29.94
C LYS A 270 5.78 2.68 29.11
N SER A 271 6.16 2.14 27.95
CA SER A 271 5.23 1.41 27.09
C SER A 271 4.67 0.20 27.82
N LEU A 272 3.39 -0.08 27.55
CA LEU A 272 2.73 -1.26 28.09
C LEU A 272 3.33 -2.53 27.47
N PRO A 273 3.42 -3.64 28.23
CA PRO A 273 3.80 -4.92 27.64
C PRO A 273 2.80 -5.29 26.55
N VAL A 274 3.28 -6.02 25.53
CA VAL A 274 2.43 -6.48 24.43
C VAL A 274 1.27 -7.30 25.00
N ARG A 275 0.06 -6.78 24.87
CA ARG A 275 -1.17 -7.49 25.24
C ARG A 275 -1.55 -8.42 24.09
N TYR A 276 -0.99 -9.62 24.08
CA TYR A 276 -1.35 -10.65 23.10
C TYR A 276 -2.30 -11.67 23.74
N GLN A 277 -3.53 -11.73 23.22
CA GLN A 277 -4.46 -12.82 23.48
C GLN A 277 -4.72 -13.54 22.17
N LYS A 278 -4.53 -14.86 22.16
CA LYS A 278 -4.77 -15.71 20.98
C LYS A 278 -6.27 -15.96 20.85
N PHE A 279 -6.86 -15.52 19.75
CA PHE A 279 -8.28 -15.73 19.43
C PHE A 279 -8.52 -16.85 18.40
N ASP A 280 -7.46 -17.46 17.85
CA ASP A 280 -7.48 -18.57 16.88
C ASP A 280 -8.37 -18.40 15.63
N CYS A 281 -8.84 -17.19 15.34
CA CYS A 281 -9.69 -16.85 14.19
C CYS A 281 -8.94 -16.29 12.97
N LYS A 282 -7.59 -16.28 13.00
CA LYS A 282 -6.76 -15.67 11.95
C LYS A 282 -7.11 -16.19 10.55
N GLN A 283 -7.22 -17.51 10.42
CA GLN A 283 -7.45 -18.15 9.12
C GLN A 283 -8.86 -17.85 8.59
N GLU A 284 -9.86 -17.91 9.46
CA GLU A 284 -11.25 -17.58 9.14
C GLU A 284 -11.40 -16.12 8.67
N ILE A 285 -10.74 -15.18 9.36
CA ILE A 285 -10.74 -13.76 8.97
C ILE A 285 -10.12 -13.59 7.58
N ILE A 286 -9.00 -14.26 7.31
CA ILE A 286 -8.33 -14.20 6.00
C ILE A 286 -9.24 -14.77 4.90
N GLU A 287 -9.90 -15.90 5.15
CA GLU A 287 -10.80 -16.55 4.19
C GLU A 287 -12.02 -15.68 3.88
N LYS A 288 -12.73 -15.19 4.90
CA LYS A 288 -13.88 -14.28 4.71
C LYS A 288 -13.49 -12.98 4.02
N SER A 289 -12.31 -12.44 4.33
CA SER A 289 -11.78 -11.24 3.66
C SER A 289 -11.51 -11.52 2.17
N ARG A 290 -10.89 -12.65 1.84
CA ARG A 290 -10.61 -13.06 0.45
C ARG A 290 -11.88 -13.37 -0.34
N GLU A 291 -12.88 -13.99 0.28
CA GLU A 291 -14.17 -14.25 -0.35
C GLU A 291 -14.89 -12.96 -0.72
N LYS A 292 -14.86 -11.95 0.17
CA LYS A 292 -15.57 -10.69 -0.02
C LYS A 292 -14.82 -9.68 -0.91
N TYR A 293 -13.51 -9.57 -0.75
CA TYR A 293 -12.69 -8.51 -1.35
C TYR A 293 -11.61 -9.03 -2.32
N GLY A 294 -11.34 -10.33 -2.30
CA GLY A 294 -10.33 -10.95 -3.16
C GLY A 294 -10.88 -11.28 -4.55
N MET A 295 -9.95 -11.46 -5.48
CA MET A 295 -10.20 -12.03 -6.79
C MET A 295 -9.18 -13.14 -7.00
N ASP A 296 -9.57 -14.24 -7.65
CA ASP A 296 -8.62 -15.30 -7.98
C ASP A 296 -7.51 -14.74 -8.87
N ARG A 297 -6.27 -15.05 -8.48
CA ARG A 297 -5.06 -14.65 -9.19
C ARG A 297 -5.10 -15.08 -10.65
N ALA A 298 -5.53 -16.32 -10.93
CA ALA A 298 -5.58 -16.86 -12.29
C ALA A 298 -6.52 -16.04 -13.19
N VAL A 299 -7.64 -15.56 -12.64
CA VAL A 299 -8.60 -14.71 -13.37
C VAL A 299 -7.99 -13.36 -13.72
N ILE A 300 -7.19 -12.78 -12.82
CA ILE A 300 -6.52 -11.50 -13.10
C ILE A 300 -5.43 -11.69 -14.15
N GLU A 301 -4.59 -12.71 -13.99
CA GLU A 301 -3.51 -13.01 -14.93
C GLU A 301 -4.03 -13.30 -16.34
N GLU A 302 -5.14 -14.04 -16.47
CA GLU A 302 -5.79 -14.28 -17.76
C GLU A 302 -6.30 -12.96 -18.40
N LYS A 303 -6.91 -12.06 -17.62
CA LYS A 303 -7.37 -10.76 -18.12
C LYS A 303 -6.21 -9.89 -18.59
N ILE A 304 -5.11 -9.88 -17.84
CA ILE A 304 -3.91 -9.10 -18.18
C ILE A 304 -3.26 -9.69 -19.44
N GLN A 305 -3.18 -11.01 -19.56
CA GLN A 305 -2.66 -11.68 -20.75
C GLN A 305 -3.50 -11.35 -21.98
N LYS A 306 -4.84 -11.47 -21.90
CA LYS A 306 -5.76 -11.09 -22.98
C LYS A 306 -5.61 -9.63 -23.39
N TRP A 307 -5.48 -8.73 -22.41
CA TRP A 307 -5.23 -7.32 -22.67
C TRP A 307 -3.88 -7.09 -23.36
N SER A 308 -2.83 -7.77 -22.91
CA SER A 308 -1.48 -7.70 -23.49
C SER A 308 -1.47 -8.17 -24.95
N ASP A 309 -2.10 -9.31 -25.23
CA ASP A 309 -2.14 -9.93 -26.56
C ASP A 309 -3.11 -9.24 -27.52
N GLN A 310 -4.01 -8.40 -27.01
CA GLN A 310 -4.96 -7.67 -27.82
C GLN A 310 -4.23 -6.77 -28.82
N THR A 311 -4.48 -6.95 -30.11
CA THR A 311 -3.94 -6.09 -31.16
C THR A 311 -4.94 -5.01 -31.56
N TYR A 312 -4.43 -3.83 -31.86
CA TYR A 312 -5.24 -2.67 -32.26
C TYR A 312 -4.90 -2.29 -33.71
N SER A 313 -5.94 -2.11 -34.53
CA SER A 313 -5.80 -1.69 -35.93
C SER A 313 -5.85 -0.18 -36.08
N GLU A 314 -5.04 0.36 -37.00
CA GLU A 314 -5.05 1.78 -37.37
C GLU A 314 -6.39 2.25 -37.95
N LYS A 315 -7.19 1.35 -38.54
CA LYS A 315 -8.50 1.69 -39.16
C LYS A 315 -9.66 1.76 -38.18
N GLY A 316 -9.42 1.44 -36.90
CA GLY A 316 -10.40 1.61 -35.84
C GLY A 316 -11.46 0.51 -35.76
N ASN A 317 -11.66 0.05 -34.52
CA ASN A 317 -12.84 -0.63 -33.99
C ASN A 317 -13.04 -2.14 -34.26
N ARG A 318 -11.98 -2.91 -34.48
CA ARG A 318 -12.00 -4.33 -34.07
C ARG A 318 -10.64 -4.71 -33.49
N SER A 319 -10.63 -5.26 -32.28
CA SER A 319 -9.60 -6.21 -31.89
C SER A 319 -9.56 -7.27 -32.99
N VAL A 320 -8.41 -7.44 -33.64
CA VAL A 320 -8.27 -8.51 -34.64
C VAL A 320 -8.33 -9.81 -33.83
N PRO A 321 -9.27 -10.73 -34.10
CA PRO A 321 -9.20 -12.06 -33.52
C PRO A 321 -7.84 -12.64 -33.89
N ILE A 322 -7.07 -13.09 -32.91
CA ILE A 322 -5.97 -13.99 -33.22
C ILE A 322 -6.64 -15.21 -33.86
N ASN A 323 -6.41 -15.43 -35.15
CA ASN A 323 -6.72 -16.70 -35.76
C ASN A 323 -5.88 -17.72 -34.98
N GLU A 324 -6.53 -18.49 -34.09
CA GLU A 324 -5.96 -19.73 -33.63
C GLU A 324 -5.79 -20.60 -34.88
N GLU A 325 -4.56 -20.68 -35.40
CA GLU A 325 -4.21 -21.75 -36.31
C GLU A 325 -4.59 -23.07 -35.61
N PRO A 326 -5.32 -23.98 -36.28
CA PRO A 326 -5.69 -25.23 -35.66
C PRO A 326 -4.40 -25.96 -35.28
N ARG A 327 -4.14 -26.08 -33.97
CA ARG A 327 -3.07 -26.94 -33.45
C ARG A 327 -3.24 -28.29 -34.11
N SER A 328 -2.23 -28.69 -34.87
CA SER A 328 -2.14 -30.00 -35.48
C SER A 328 -2.46 -31.06 -34.43
N THR A 329 -3.37 -31.95 -34.80
CA THR A 329 -3.81 -33.09 -34.01
C THR A 329 -2.71 -34.14 -33.92
N GLU A 330 -1.64 -33.85 -33.19
CA GLU A 330 -0.77 -34.90 -32.68
C GLU A 330 -1.47 -35.56 -31.50
N ARG A 331 -2.01 -36.76 -31.78
CA ARG A 331 -2.56 -37.69 -30.80
C ARG A 331 -1.53 -37.89 -29.68
N ARG A 332 -1.79 -37.32 -28.51
CA ARG A 332 -1.16 -37.79 -27.26
C ARG A 332 -1.73 -39.18 -26.97
N GLU A 333 -0.89 -40.20 -27.12
CA GLU A 333 -1.21 -41.54 -26.67
C GLU A 333 -1.59 -41.54 -25.19
N TYR A 334 -2.71 -42.19 -24.90
CA TYR A 334 -3.21 -42.45 -23.55
C TYR A 334 -2.25 -43.44 -22.87
N ILE A 335 -1.38 -42.97 -21.98
CA ILE A 335 -0.64 -43.84 -21.06
C ILE A 335 -1.61 -44.22 -19.93
N LYS A 336 -2.01 -45.51 -19.87
CA LYS A 336 -2.82 -46.06 -18.78
C LYS A 336 -2.08 -45.91 -17.43
N PRO A 337 -2.78 -45.66 -16.31
CA PRO A 337 -2.15 -45.65 -14.99
C PRO A 337 -1.66 -47.04 -14.63
N VAL A 338 -0.43 -47.15 -14.16
CA VAL A 338 0.15 -48.38 -13.60
C VAL A 338 -0.51 -48.66 -12.24
N GLU A 339 -1.19 -49.80 -12.13
CA GLU A 339 -1.68 -50.34 -10.86
C GLU A 339 -0.52 -50.59 -9.90
N LYS A 340 -0.49 -49.89 -8.76
CA LYS A 340 0.42 -50.21 -7.66
C LYS A 340 -0.10 -51.48 -6.95
N LYS A 341 0.65 -52.58 -7.11
CA LYS A 341 0.52 -53.77 -6.25
C LYS A 341 0.80 -53.37 -4.80
N VAL A 342 -0.13 -53.72 -3.91
CA VAL A 342 0.01 -53.59 -2.46
C VAL A 342 0.83 -54.79 -1.95
N GLU A 343 1.99 -54.53 -1.35
CA GLU A 343 2.73 -55.54 -0.59
C GLU A 343 2.19 -55.61 0.86
N PRO A 344 2.12 -56.81 1.45
CA PRO A 344 1.54 -57.02 2.77
C PRO A 344 2.43 -56.48 3.90
N ARG A 345 1.77 -55.87 4.89
CA ARG A 345 2.33 -55.22 6.08
C ARG A 345 2.85 -56.27 7.07
N ILE A 346 4.12 -56.17 7.46
CA ILE A 346 4.72 -56.95 8.55
C ILE A 346 4.39 -56.25 9.88
N GLU A 347 3.80 -56.99 10.83
CA GLU A 347 3.47 -56.51 12.18
C GLU A 347 4.71 -56.45 13.09
N PRO A 348 4.89 -55.39 13.91
CA PRO A 348 5.85 -55.41 15.01
C PRO A 348 5.24 -56.01 16.29
N LYS A 349 6.07 -56.79 17.00
CA LYS A 349 5.80 -57.47 18.28
C LYS A 349 5.44 -56.49 19.41
N LYS A 350 4.55 -56.94 20.30
CA LYS A 350 4.18 -56.30 21.57
C LYS A 350 5.32 -56.42 22.59
N GLU A 351 5.72 -55.31 23.18
CA GLU A 351 6.41 -55.25 24.48
C GLU A 351 5.51 -54.57 25.51
N GLU A 352 5.37 -55.19 26.67
CA GLU A 352 4.57 -54.74 27.81
C GLU A 352 5.30 -53.61 28.57
N VAL A 353 4.61 -52.49 28.82
CA VAL A 353 5.06 -51.49 29.80
C VAL A 353 3.92 -51.19 30.77
N LYS A 354 4.23 -51.34 32.06
CA LYS A 354 3.33 -51.21 33.22
C LYS A 354 2.76 -49.79 33.35
N LYS A 355 1.47 -49.71 33.73
CA LYS A 355 0.75 -48.48 34.07
C LYS A 355 1.11 -48.03 35.50
N GLU A 356 1.47 -46.76 35.64
CA GLU A 356 1.31 -45.99 36.89
C GLU A 356 0.37 -44.81 36.62
N GLU A 357 -0.63 -44.64 37.48
CA GLU A 357 -1.65 -43.58 37.41
C GLU A 357 -1.17 -42.32 38.16
N PRO A 358 -1.46 -41.09 37.66
CA PRO A 358 -1.34 -39.89 38.47
C PRO A 358 -2.68 -39.52 39.13
N LYS A 359 -2.60 -39.23 40.44
CA LYS A 359 -3.67 -38.75 41.30
C LYS A 359 -4.11 -37.32 40.91
N VAL A 360 -5.43 -37.10 40.97
CA VAL A 360 -6.09 -35.79 40.84
C VAL A 360 -6.02 -35.05 42.18
N ASP A 361 -5.49 -33.83 42.18
CA ASP A 361 -5.50 -32.95 43.35
C ASP A 361 -6.51 -31.81 43.16
N VAL A 362 -7.57 -31.86 43.96
CA VAL A 362 -8.66 -30.88 44.03
C VAL A 362 -8.22 -29.78 45.00
N LYS A 363 -7.76 -28.63 44.49
CA LYS A 363 -7.70 -27.34 45.21
C LYS A 363 -7.23 -26.23 44.25
N LYS A 364 -8.18 -25.45 43.73
CA LYS A 364 -8.10 -24.01 43.39
C LYS A 364 -9.34 -23.59 42.59
N GLU A 365 -10.52 -23.81 43.17
CA GLU A 365 -11.73 -23.06 42.85
C GLU A 365 -11.99 -22.08 44.00
N GLU A 366 -11.16 -21.03 44.12
CA GLU A 366 -11.46 -19.94 45.06
C GLU A 366 -10.56 -18.72 44.77
N GLU A 367 -10.55 -18.22 43.53
CA GLU A 367 -9.96 -16.90 43.24
C GLU A 367 -10.56 -16.30 41.94
N LYS A 368 -11.89 -16.32 41.85
CA LYS A 368 -12.65 -15.55 40.86
C LYS A 368 -13.63 -14.64 41.58
N LYS A 369 -13.12 -13.58 42.21
CA LYS A 369 -13.89 -12.40 42.63
C LYS A 369 -12.93 -11.32 43.12
N LYS A 370 -12.75 -10.27 42.32
CA LYS A 370 -12.52 -8.86 42.69
C LYS A 370 -11.62 -8.19 41.65
N TYR A 371 -12.21 -7.54 40.66
CA TYR A 371 -11.73 -6.23 40.19
C TYR A 371 -12.95 -5.45 39.66
N THR A 372 -13.55 -4.66 40.55
CA THR A 372 -14.54 -3.63 40.21
C THR A 372 -13.75 -2.34 39.99
N ILE A 373 -13.80 -1.81 38.77
CA ILE A 373 -13.32 -0.47 38.46
C ILE A 373 -14.39 0.52 38.93
N LYS A 374 -14.02 1.45 39.81
CA LYS A 374 -14.81 2.66 40.10
C LYS A 374 -14.24 3.82 39.29
N ILE A 375 -15.18 4.64 38.82
CA ILE A 375 -15.10 5.78 37.89
C ILE A 375 -14.01 6.77 38.28
#